data_AF-A0A7U4DKY6-F1
#
_entry.id   AF-A0A7U4DKY6-F1
#
_cell.length_a   1.000
_cell.length_b   1.000
_cell.length_c   1.000
_cell.angle_alpha   90.00
_cell.angle_beta   90.00
_cell.angle_gamma   90.00
#
_symmetry.space_group_name_H-M   'P 1'
#
loop_
_entity.id
_entity.type
_entity.pdbx_description
1 polymer ?
#
loop_
_entity_poly.entity_id
_entity_poly.type
_entity_poly.pdbx_seq_one_letter_code
_entity_poly.pdbx_strand_id
1 'polypeptide(L)'
;MNFLKDPNKMRFISLIVAVIGLFLILNSPRLGSISTSSWLRSVGGSEDSQKYLQMLEGYIDSYRVIGSIFLFTGLFSILNKNDNK
;
A
#
# COMPACT_ATOMS: atom_id res chain seq x y z
N MET A 1 -2.77 -31.03 -2.22
CA MET A 1 -2.61 -30.41 -3.56
C MET A 1 -2.00 -29.03 -3.37
N ASN A 2 -0.79 -28.79 -3.88
CA ASN A 2 -0.11 -27.49 -3.74
C ASN A 2 -0.67 -26.48 -4.76
N PHE A 3 -1.60 -25.64 -4.29
CA PHE A 3 -2.28 -24.59 -5.07
C PHE A 3 -1.32 -23.58 -5.73
N LEU A 4 -0.11 -23.45 -5.21
CA LEU A 4 0.92 -22.49 -5.65
C LEU A 4 1.75 -22.96 -6.86
N LYS A 5 1.52 -24.17 -7.39
CA LYS A 5 2.36 -24.74 -8.46
C LYS A 5 2.00 -24.24 -9.87
N ASP A 6 0.80 -23.67 -10.05
CA ASP A 6 0.33 -23.22 -11.36
C ASP A 6 0.92 -21.84 -11.75
N PRO A 7 1.71 -21.74 -12.84
CA PRO A 7 2.37 -20.49 -13.23
C PRO A 7 1.38 -19.37 -13.59
N ASN A 8 0.21 -19.72 -14.11
CA ASN A 8 -0.86 -18.76 -14.43
C ASN A 8 -1.49 -18.18 -13.16
N LYS A 9 -1.68 -19.00 -12.10
CA LYS A 9 -2.23 -18.53 -10.82
C LYS A 9 -1.23 -17.63 -10.09
N MET A 10 0.05 -17.98 -10.10
CA MET A 10 1.10 -17.13 -9.50
C MET A 10 1.13 -15.73 -10.14
N ARG A 11 1.06 -15.64 -11.48
CA ARG A 11 0.98 -14.35 -12.18
C ARG A 11 -0.24 -13.54 -11.78
N PHE A 12 -1.40 -14.20 -11.64
CA PHE A 12 -2.63 -13.55 -11.21
C PHE A 12 -2.50 -12.98 -9.79
N ILE A 13 -1.91 -13.74 -8.86
CA ILE A 13 -1.64 -13.27 -7.49
C ILE A 13 -0.69 -12.08 -7.52
N SER A 14 0.41 -12.15 -8.27
CA SER A 14 1.37 -11.04 -8.38
C SER A 14 0.74 -9.77 -8.97
N LEU A 15 -0.18 -9.93 -9.92
CA LEU A 15 -0.93 -8.82 -10.51
C LEU A 15 -1.88 -8.18 -9.49
N ILE A 16 -2.58 -8.99 -8.69
CA ILE A 16 -3.42 -8.48 -7.59
C ILE A 16 -2.57 -7.70 -6.59
N VAL A 17 -1.41 -8.24 -6.18
CA VAL A 17 -0.51 -7.56 -5.24
C VAL A 17 -0.03 -6.22 -5.81
N ALA A 18 0.32 -6.16 -7.10
CA ALA A 18 0.71 -4.93 -7.77
C ALA A 18 -0.43 -3.90 -7.79
N VAL A 19 -1.66 -4.32 -8.12
CA VAL A 19 -2.85 -3.46 -8.13
C VAL A 19 -3.17 -2.92 -6.74
N ILE A 20 -3.07 -3.75 -5.69
CA ILE A 20 -3.24 -3.29 -4.31
C ILE A 20 -2.18 -2.25 -3.95
N GLY A 21 -0.92 -2.48 -4.32
CA GLY A 21 0.17 -1.53 -4.10
C GLY A 21 -0.09 -0.17 -4.76
N LEU A 22 -0.51 -0.19 -6.02
CA LEU A 22 -0.89 1.02 -6.75
C LEU A 22 -2.08 1.74 -6.11
N PHE A 23 -3.10 0.97 -5.70
CA PHE A 23 -4.28 1.52 -5.02
C PHE A 23 -3.88 2.25 -3.72
N LEU A 24 -3.00 1.67 -2.91
CA LEU A 24 -2.50 2.27 -1.67
C LEU A 24 -1.75 3.59 -1.93
N ILE A 25 -0.92 3.64 -2.97
CA ILE A 25 -0.18 4.86 -3.34
C ILE A 25 -1.15 5.97 -3.78
N LEU A 26 -2.08 5.65 -4.70
CA LEU A 26 -3.00 6.65 -5.26
C LEU A 26 -4.01 7.16 -4.23
N ASN A 27 -4.44 6.30 -3.31
CA ASN A 27 -5.38 6.65 -2.25
C ASN A 27 -4.69 7.09 -0.94
N SER A 28 -3.36 7.21 -0.92
CA SER A 28 -2.63 7.56 0.30
C SER A 28 -3.06 8.88 0.94
N PRO A 29 -3.42 9.95 0.21
CA PRO A 29 -3.92 11.19 0.83
C PRO A 29 -5.23 10.96 1.58
N ARG A 30 -6.14 10.18 0.98
CA ARG A 30 -7.44 9.87 1.58
C ARG A 30 -7.27 8.93 2.78
N LEU A 31 -6.52 7.84 2.64
CA LEU A 31 -6.27 6.89 3.72
C LEU A 31 -5.51 7.53 4.89
N GLY A 32 -4.55 8.41 4.57
CA GLY A 32 -3.85 9.25 5.54
C GLY A 32 -4.83 10.12 6.32
N SER A 33 -5.69 10.88 5.63
CA SER A 33 -6.69 11.74 6.30
C SER A 33 -7.64 10.97 7.22
N ILE A 34 -8.09 9.78 6.82
CA ILE A 34 -8.93 8.90 7.64
C ILE A 34 -8.17 8.47 8.90
N SER A 35 -6.91 8.04 8.74
CA SER A 35 -6.06 7.60 9.84
C SER A 35 -5.76 8.74 10.82
N THR A 36 -5.40 9.92 10.31
CA THR A 36 -5.19 11.12 11.14
C THR A 36 -6.46 11.54 11.85
N SER A 37 -7.62 11.48 11.20
CA SER A 37 -8.90 11.82 11.85
C SER A 37 -9.25 10.83 12.97
N SER A 38 -8.95 9.55 12.78
CA SER A 38 -9.13 8.52 13.81
C SER A 38 -8.18 8.73 14.98
N TRP A 39 -6.91 9.03 14.69
CA TRP A 39 -5.91 9.40 15.69
C TRP A 39 -6.35 10.66 16.46
N LEU A 40 -6.79 11.71 15.78
CA LEU A 40 -7.23 12.96 16.40
C LEU A 40 -8.39 12.71 17.39
N ARG A 41 -9.37 11.88 17.00
CA ARG A 41 -10.46 11.47 17.89
C ARG A 41 -9.94 10.69 19.11
N SER A 42 -8.92 9.85 18.94
CA SER A 42 -8.34 9.06 20.03
C SER A 42 -7.59 9.90 21.07
N VAL A 43 -7.07 11.08 20.69
CA VAL A 43 -6.34 12.00 21.56
C VAL A 43 -7.20 13.14 22.14
N GLY A 44 -8.52 13.12 21.91
CA GLY A 44 -9.46 14.09 22.49
C GLY A 44 -10.12 15.05 21.50
N GLY A 45 -9.85 14.92 20.20
CA GLY A 45 -10.57 15.62 19.13
C GLY A 45 -10.05 17.01 18.78
N SER A 46 -9.08 17.54 19.55
CA SER A 46 -8.42 18.83 19.28
C SER A 46 -6.93 18.72 19.55
N GLU A 47 -6.13 19.07 18.54
CA GLU A 47 -4.68 19.11 18.63
C GLU A 47 -4.17 20.32 17.84
N ASP A 48 -2.91 20.68 18.08
CA ASP A 48 -2.27 21.74 17.30
C ASP A 48 -2.21 21.40 15.81
N SER A 49 -2.36 22.43 14.97
CA SER A 49 -2.42 22.28 13.52
C SER A 49 -1.12 21.72 12.95
N GLN A 50 0.04 22.06 13.53
CA GLN A 50 1.32 21.53 13.05
C GLN A 50 1.44 20.03 13.35
N LYS A 51 1.02 19.61 14.54
CA LYS A 51 1.02 18.20 14.94
C LYS A 51 0.05 17.37 14.10
N TYR A 52 -1.11 17.92 13.77
CA TYR A 52 -2.07 17.28 12.85
C TYR A 52 -1.46 17.06 11.46
N LEU A 53 -0.82 18.09 10.88
CA LEU A 53 -0.19 18.02 9.56
C LEU A 53 0.97 17.02 9.55
N GLN A 54 1.80 17.02 10.60
CA GLN A 54 2.90 16.07 10.72
C GLN A 54 2.38 14.62 10.75
N MET A 55 1.30 14.34 11.49
CA MET A 55 0.71 13.00 11.50
C MET A 55 0.06 12.64 10.17
N LEU A 56 -0.61 13.60 9.50
CA LEU A 56 -1.16 13.39 8.17
C LEU A 56 -0.08 12.99 7.17
N GLU A 57 1.02 13.73 7.10
CA GLU A 57 2.15 13.40 6.23
C GLU A 57 2.74 12.04 6.58
N GLY A 58 2.94 11.74 7.86
CA GLY A 58 3.43 10.44 8.32
C GLY A 58 2.56 9.25 7.89
N TYR A 59 1.23 9.38 7.99
CA TYR A 59 0.33 8.32 7.51
C TYR A 59 0.32 8.23 5.97
N ILE A 60 0.31 9.36 5.26
CA ILE A 60 0.39 9.39 3.78
C ILE A 60 1.65 8.65 3.30
N ASP A 61 2.79 8.96 3.90
CA ASP A 61 4.07 8.36 3.52
C ASP A 61 4.13 6.88 3.90
N SER A 62 3.55 6.49 5.04
CA SER A 62 3.42 5.07 5.41
C SER A 62 2.66 4.28 4.34
N TYR A 63 1.52 4.80 3.88
CA TYR A 63 0.75 4.15 2.79
C TYR A 63 1.50 4.14 1.46
N ARG A 64 2.26 5.19 1.14
CA ARG A 64 3.13 5.22 -0.05
C ARG A 64 4.23 4.18 0.02
N VAL A 65 4.91 4.04 1.15
CA VAL A 65 5.99 3.06 1.33
C VAL A 65 5.44 1.64 1.22
N ILE A 66 4.38 1.31 1.95
CA ILE A 66 3.75 -0.02 1.89
C ILE A 66 3.24 -0.31 0.47
N GLY A 67 2.57 0.66 -0.14
CA GLY A 67 2.08 0.54 -1.50
C GLY A 67 3.20 0.37 -2.52
N SER A 68 4.33 1.04 -2.34
CA SER A 68 5.51 0.91 -3.21
C SER A 68 6.14 -0.47 -3.08
N ILE A 69 6.24 -1.02 -1.87
CA ILE A 69 6.73 -2.39 -1.65
C ILE A 69 5.82 -3.39 -2.37
N PHE A 70 4.49 -3.26 -2.23
CA PHE A 70 3.53 -4.17 -2.88
C PHE A 70 3.57 -4.03 -4.41
N LEU A 71 3.62 -2.80 -4.92
CA LEU A 71 3.71 -2.54 -6.35
C LEU A 71 5.00 -3.13 -6.94
N PHE A 72 6.13 -2.85 -6.30
CA PHE A 72 7.44 -3.33 -6.74
C PHE A 72 7.53 -4.85 -6.69
N THR A 73 7.14 -5.49 -5.58
CA THR A 73 7.18 -6.95 -5.45
C THR A 73 6.25 -7.65 -6.44
N GLY A 74 5.04 -7.13 -6.64
CA GLY A 74 4.09 -7.65 -7.63
C GLY A 74 4.60 -7.53 -9.06
N LEU A 75 5.09 -6.35 -9.46
CA LEU A 75 5.66 -6.13 -10.79
C LEU A 75 6.93 -6.95 -11.02
N PHE A 76 7.84 -6.98 -10.05
CA PHE A 76 9.08 -7.76 -10.13
C PHE A 76 8.80 -9.25 -10.34
N SER A 77 7.81 -9.80 -9.63
CA SER A 77 7.38 -11.19 -9.79
C SER A 77 6.82 -11.49 -11.20
N ILE A 78 6.10 -10.55 -11.81
CA ILE A 78 5.57 -10.68 -13.18
C ILE A 78 6.70 -10.61 -14.21
N LEU A 79 7.61 -9.64 -14.06
CA LEU A 79 8.68 -9.37 -15.02
C LEU A 79 9.75 -10.45 -14.99
N ASN A 80 10.25 -10.84 -13.80
CA ASN A 80 11.33 -11.81 -13.65
C ASN A 80 10.94 -13.23 -14.14
N LYS A 81 9.65 -13.53 -14.23
CA LYS A 81 9.17 -14.81 -14.77
C LYS A 81 9.14 -14.85 -16.31
N ASN A 82 9.21 -13.70 -16.97
CA ASN A 82 9.24 -13.63 -18.44
C ASN A 82 10.65 -13.85 -19.01
N ASP A 83 11.71 -13.56 -18.25
CA ASP A 83 13.10 -13.75 -18.67
C ASP A 83 13.59 -15.20 -18.59
N ASN A 84 12.82 -16.10 -17.96
CA ASN A 84 13.16 -17.52 -17.83
C ASN A 84 12.57 -18.38 -18.96
N LYS A 85 12.37 -17.81 -20.15
CA LYS A 85 11.72 -18.49 -21.28
C LYS A 85 12.64 -18.57 -22.50
#